data_AF-A0A2M8Q681-F1
#
_entry.id   AF-A0A2M8Q681-F1
#
_cell.length_a   1.000
_cell.length_b   1.000
_cell.length_c   1.000
_cell.angle_alpha   90.00
_cell.angle_beta   90.00
_cell.angle_gamma   90.00
#
_symmetry.space_group_name_H-M   'P 1'
#
loop_
_entity.id
_entity.type
_entity.pdbx_description
1 polymer ?
#
loop_
_entity_poly.entity_id
_entity_poly.type
_entity_poly.pdbx_seq_one_letter_code
_entity_poly.pdbx_strand_id
1 'polypeptide(L)'
;MQRMLLKSKLHRVRVTASELDYEGSCAIDELLLEAADIREYERIDIYNVNNGERFSTYAIRAPRGSGTISVNGAAARRAAVGDVLIIASYAT
;
A
#
# COMPACT_ATOMS: atom_id res chain seq x y z
N MET A 1 6.03 15.72 -24.60
CA MET A 1 6.08 14.33 -24.09
C MET A 1 6.04 14.40 -22.58
N GLN A 2 5.04 13.79 -21.93
CA GLN A 2 5.00 13.65 -20.46
C GLN A 2 5.63 12.32 -20.06
N ARG A 3 6.33 12.27 -18.93
CA ARG A 3 6.95 11.06 -18.38
C ARG A 3 6.26 10.70 -17.07
N MET A 4 5.96 9.43 -16.87
CA MET A 4 5.53 8.92 -15.57
C MET A 4 6.77 8.58 -14.74
N LEU A 5 6.97 9.27 -13.62
CA LEU A 5 8.11 9.05 -12.72
C LEU A 5 7.63 8.51 -11.38
N LEU A 6 8.50 7.78 -10.68
CA LEU A 6 8.26 7.39 -9.29
C LEU A 6 8.17 8.66 -8.45
N LYS A 7 7.00 8.93 -7.88
CA LYS A 7 6.76 10.05 -6.98
C LYS A 7 7.27 9.69 -5.58
N SER A 8 6.78 8.56 -5.06
CA SER A 8 6.94 8.19 -3.66
C SER A 8 7.01 6.69 -3.47
N LYS A 9 7.66 6.23 -2.38
CA LYS A 9 7.57 4.83 -1.96
C LYS A 9 7.72 4.63 -0.46
N LEU A 10 7.04 3.61 0.06
CA LEU A 10 7.32 2.95 1.33
C LEU A 10 8.11 1.67 1.06
N HIS A 11 9.32 1.58 1.60
CA HIS A 11 10.23 0.48 1.31
C HIS A 11 10.24 -0.57 2.43
N ARG A 12 9.84 -1.80 2.10
CA ARG A 12 9.89 -2.98 2.98
C ARG A 12 9.05 -2.86 4.26
N VAL A 13 7.83 -2.35 4.12
CA VAL A 13 6.83 -2.38 5.20
C VAL A 13 6.26 -3.79 5.37
N ARG A 14 5.71 -4.12 6.54
CA ARG A 14 5.13 -5.44 6.81
C ARG A 14 3.62 -5.36 6.85
N VAL A 15 2.94 -6.30 6.19
CA VAL A 15 1.49 -6.46 6.28
C VAL A 15 1.10 -6.77 7.72
N THR A 16 0.25 -5.93 8.30
CA THR A 16 -0.27 -6.11 9.66
C THR A 16 -1.65 -6.77 9.67
N ALA A 17 -2.43 -6.60 8.60
CA ALA A 17 -3.76 -7.17 8.45
C ALA A 17 -4.07 -7.48 6.98
N SER A 18 -4.95 -8.45 6.73
CA SER A 18 -5.41 -8.83 5.40
C SER A 18 -6.85 -9.32 5.50
N GLU A 19 -7.80 -8.52 5.01
CA GLU A 19 -9.24 -8.72 5.22
C GLU A 19 -9.99 -8.84 3.88
N LEU A 20 -10.42 -10.05 3.54
CA LEU A 20 -11.07 -10.35 2.26
C LEU A 20 -12.45 -9.69 2.11
N ASP A 21 -13.21 -9.60 3.19
CA ASP A 21 -14.60 -9.13 3.17
C ASP A 21 -14.72 -7.60 3.39
N TYR A 22 -13.60 -6.90 3.56
CA TYR A 22 -13.54 -5.45 3.65
C TYR A 22 -13.46 -4.79 2.26
N GLU A 23 -13.87 -3.52 2.14
CA GLU A 23 -13.80 -2.76 0.89
C GLU A 23 -12.36 -2.65 0.34
N GLY A 24 -12.19 -3.05 -0.92
CA GLY A 24 -10.87 -3.18 -1.55
C GLY A 24 -10.08 -1.88 -1.53
N SER A 25 -8.90 -1.90 -0.91
CA SER A 25 -7.96 -0.77 -0.72
C SER A 25 -6.70 -1.26 0.02
N CYS A 26 -5.74 -0.37 0.26
CA CYS A 26 -4.69 -0.61 1.26
C CYS A 26 -4.75 0.47 2.35
N ALA A 27 -5.06 0.07 3.59
CA ALA A 27 -5.02 0.99 4.72
C ALA A 27 -3.59 1.14 5.24
N ILE A 28 -3.11 2.37 5.34
CA ILE A 28 -1.72 2.69 5.70
C ILE A 28 -1.74 3.69 6.85
N ASP A 29 -0.90 3.46 7.86
CA ASP A 29 -0.67 4.42 8.96
C ASP A 29 -0.44 5.83 8.41
N GLU A 30 -1.20 6.80 8.93
CA GLU A 30 -1.09 8.21 8.57
C GLU A 30 0.34 8.74 8.64
N LEU A 31 1.18 8.31 9.60
CA LEU A 31 2.59 8.71 9.68
C LEU A 31 3.40 8.25 8.47
N LEU A 32 3.10 7.05 7.96
CA LEU A 32 3.78 6.51 6.79
C LEU A 32 3.30 7.19 5.51
N LEU A 33 2.00 7.47 5.41
CA LEU A 33 1.43 8.25 4.30
C LEU A 33 2.06 9.65 4.23
N GLU A 34 2.15 10.37 5.36
CA GLU A 34 2.81 11.67 5.46
C GLU A 34 4.29 11.60 5.08
N ALA A 35 5.02 10.63 5.64
CA ALA A 35 6.46 10.49 5.39
C ALA A 35 6.78 10.17 3.92
N ALA A 36 5.89 9.44 3.24
CA ALA A 36 6.03 9.13 1.82
C ALA A 36 5.35 10.14 0.91
N ASP A 37 4.66 11.17 1.40
CA ASP A 37 3.78 12.04 0.58
C ASP A 37 2.82 11.22 -0.29
N ILE A 38 2.10 10.26 0.29
CA ILE A 38 1.02 9.51 -0.38
C ILE A 38 -0.30 9.98 0.21
N ARG A 39 -1.24 10.41 -0.64
CA ARG A 39 -2.56 10.87 -0.19
C ARG A 39 -3.55 9.73 -0.07
N GLU A 40 -4.54 9.93 0.78
CA GLU A 40 -5.74 9.09 0.76
C GLU A 40 -6.42 9.17 -0.61
N TYR A 41 -6.88 8.02 -1.10
CA TYR A 41 -7.38 7.78 -2.45
C TYR A 41 -6.34 7.92 -3.59
N GLU A 42 -5.05 8.09 -3.28
CA GLU A 42 -3.99 8.05 -4.29
C GLU A 42 -3.79 6.61 -4.80
N ARG A 43 -3.67 6.46 -6.12
CA ARG A 43 -3.31 5.18 -6.73
C ARG A 43 -1.91 4.77 -6.29
N ILE A 44 -1.80 3.53 -5.83
CA ILE A 44 -0.55 2.91 -5.42
C ILE A 44 -0.35 1.58 -6.15
N ASP A 45 0.91 1.26 -6.41
CA ASP A 45 1.35 -0.06 -6.83
C ASP A 45 2.02 -0.76 -5.65
N ILE A 46 1.68 -2.03 -5.44
CA ILE A 46 2.19 -2.86 -4.35
C ILE A 46 3.01 -4.00 -4.96
N TYR A 47 4.23 -4.16 -4.44
CA TYR A 47 5.16 -5.23 -4.81
C TYR A 47 5.42 -6.09 -3.59
N ASN A 48 4.87 -7.30 -3.57
CA ASN A 48 5.06 -8.23 -2.48
C ASN A 48 6.37 -9.00 -2.67
N VAL A 49 7.32 -8.78 -1.75
CA VAL A 49 8.66 -9.36 -1.81
C VAL A 49 8.64 -10.85 -1.50
N ASN A 50 7.67 -11.30 -0.70
CA ASN A 50 7.61 -12.68 -0.23
C ASN A 50 7.11 -13.64 -1.32
N ASN A 51 6.11 -13.24 -2.10
CA ASN A 51 5.47 -14.10 -3.09
C ASN A 51 5.60 -13.61 -4.56
N GLY A 52 6.21 -12.44 -4.78
CA GLY A 52 6.42 -11.87 -6.11
C GLY A 52 5.19 -11.22 -6.76
N GLU A 53 4.05 -11.20 -6.07
CA GLU A 53 2.83 -10.56 -6.58
C GLU A 53 3.03 -9.05 -6.80
N ARG A 54 2.45 -8.54 -7.88
CA ARG A 54 2.49 -7.13 -8.26
C ARG A 54 1.08 -6.71 -8.65
N PHE A 55 0.53 -5.74 -7.94
CA PHE A 55 -0.85 -5.30 -8.16
C PHE A 55 -1.01 -3.82 -7.83
N SER A 56 -2.07 -3.21 -8.36
CA SER A 56 -2.40 -1.80 -8.11
C SER A 56 -3.70 -1.69 -7.31
N THR A 57 -3.79 -0.69 -6.45
CA THR A 57 -5.01 -0.30 -5.74
C THR A 57 -4.91 1.19 -5.35
N TYR A 58 -5.66 1.65 -4.35
CA TYR A 58 -5.55 2.98 -3.78
C TYR A 58 -5.31 2.91 -2.26
N ALA A 59 -4.67 3.96 -1.73
CA ALA A 59 -4.41 4.09 -0.30
C ALA A 59 -5.63 4.63 0.45
N ILE A 60 -5.89 4.15 1.67
CA ILE A 60 -6.79 4.77 2.64
C ILE A 60 -6.05 5.00 3.96
N ARG A 61 -6.52 5.95 4.76
CA ARG A 61 -5.86 6.31 6.01
C ARG A 61 -6.20 5.32 7.12
N ALA A 62 -5.17 4.82 7.80
CA ALA A 62 -5.30 4.12 9.08
C ALA A 62 -4.90 5.05 10.25
N PRO A 63 -5.28 4.74 11.51
CA PRO A 63 -4.98 5.57 12.67
C PRO A 63 -3.48 5.92 12.77
N ARG A 64 -3.18 7.18 13.09
CA ARG A 64 -1.81 7.69 13.22
C ARG A 64 -1.01 6.90 14.27
N GLY A 65 0.19 6.45 13.89
CA GLY A 65 1.11 5.74 14.79
C GLY A 65 0.75 4.28 15.06
N SER A 66 -0.23 3.73 14.33
CA SER A 66 -0.64 2.33 14.45
C SER A 66 0.36 1.34 13.86
N GLY A 67 1.21 1.78 12.94
CA GLY A 67 2.02 0.92 12.09
C GLY A 67 1.22 0.08 11.09
N THR A 68 -0.08 0.36 10.91
CA THR A 68 -0.97 -0.43 10.06
C THR A 68 -0.52 -0.44 8.60
N ILE A 69 -0.47 -1.64 8.03
CA ILE A 69 -0.45 -1.93 6.58
C ILE A 69 -1.48 -3.04 6.36
N SER A 70 -2.72 -2.65 6.04
CA SER A 70 -3.82 -3.59 5.80
C SER A 70 -4.09 -3.73 4.32
N VAL A 71 -4.11 -4.95 3.80
CA VAL A 71 -4.44 -5.23 2.40
C VAL A 71 -5.84 -5.83 2.33
N ASN A 72 -6.79 -5.09 1.75
CA ASN A 72 -8.21 -5.39 1.94
C ASN A 72 -8.92 -5.80 0.63
N GLY A 73 -10.06 -6.45 0.76
CA GLY A 73 -10.92 -6.86 -0.35
C GLY A 73 -10.24 -7.88 -1.25
N ALA A 74 -10.43 -7.73 -2.57
CA ALA A 74 -9.81 -8.61 -3.55
C ALA A 74 -8.27 -8.67 -3.44
N ALA A 75 -7.62 -7.61 -2.94
CA ALA A 75 -6.18 -7.56 -2.75
C ALA A 75 -5.69 -8.46 -1.60
N ALA A 76 -6.55 -8.81 -0.63
CA ALA A 76 -6.20 -9.72 0.47
C ALA A 76 -5.72 -11.10 -0.02
N ARG A 77 -6.09 -11.51 -1.24
CA ARG A 77 -5.60 -12.74 -1.87
C ARG A 77 -4.16 -12.65 -2.36
N ARG A 78 -3.58 -11.45 -2.44
CA ARG A 78 -2.24 -11.18 -2.99
C ARG A 78 -1.18 -10.92 -1.90
N ALA A 79 -1.60 -10.84 -0.64
CA ALA A 79 -0.70 -10.61 0.50
C ALA A 79 -1.24 -11.23 1.78
N ALA A 80 -0.35 -11.86 2.56
CA ALA A 80 -0.65 -12.41 3.87
C ALA A 80 -0.04 -11.55 4.99
N VAL A 81 -0.59 -11.64 6.20
CA VAL A 81 0.00 -11.01 7.39
C VAL A 81 1.46 -11.45 7.55
N GLY A 82 2.36 -10.50 7.77
CA GLY A 82 3.79 -10.72 7.89
C GLY A 82 4.59 -10.58 6.58
N ASP A 83 3.92 -10.56 5.42
CA ASP A 83 4.58 -10.31 4.13
C ASP A 83 5.24 -8.93 4.09
N VAL A 84 6.36 -8.84 3.38
CA VAL A 84 7.10 -7.60 3.16
C VAL A 84 6.66 -6.97 1.84
N LEU A 85 6.15 -5.75 1.90
CA LEU A 85 5.69 -5.00 0.74
C LEU A 85 6.61 -3.81 0.42
N ILE A 86 6.67 -3.48 -0.86
CA ILE A 86 7.06 -2.15 -1.33
C ILE A 86 5.79 -1.51 -1.89
N ILE A 87 5.44 -0.32 -1.42
CA ILE A 87 4.27 0.43 -1.88
C ILE A 87 4.79 1.68 -2.58
N ALA A 88 4.36 1.94 -3.81
CA ALA A 88 4.86 3.04 -4.64
C ALA A 88 3.71 3.84 -5.25
N SER A 89 3.91 5.15 -5.44
CA SER A 89 3.04 5.98 -6.28
C SER A 89 3.84 6.69 -7.36
N TYR A 90 3.17 7.04 -8.45
CA TYR A 90 3.77 7.60 -9.65
C TYR A 90 3.00 8.86 -10.08
N ALA A 91 3.70 9.82 -10.67
CA ALA A 91 3.12 11.06 -11.16
C ALA A 91 3.74 11.48 -12.51
N THR A 92 2.97 12.24 -13.29
CA THR A 92 3.37 12.81 -14.58
C THR A 92 3.75 14.28 -14.49
#